data_AF-A0A956NAR3-F1
#
_entry.id   AF-A0A956NAR3-F1
#
_cell.length_a   1.000
_cell.length_b   1.000
_cell.length_c   1.000
_cell.angle_alpha   90.00
_cell.angle_beta   90.00
_cell.angle_gamma   90.00
#
_symmetry.space_group_name_H-M   'P 1'
#
loop_
_entity.id
_entity.type
_entity.pdbx_description
1 polymer ?
#
loop_
_entity_poly.entity_id
_entity_poly.type
_entity_poly.pdbx_seq_one_letter_code
_entity_poly.pdbx_strand_id
1 'polypeptide(L)'
;MRGVILFSAPVLLALVAVPSQAQPTQMEGPGGGSTLAFGVLCPDADLFVHHDGSFENGVAWTYGGVQEPYYGAFGEAFDLGAGDVECVSLWLTQDGFYSGQSTDVYVWEDGIAGEPGSVVGVVTGIVFEGIATWPDVSRHDVEISVSITGPFTVGSWGNWVYARNGY
;
A
#
# COMPACT_ATOMS: atom_id res chain seq x y z
N MET A 1 -70.75 8.44 -14.41
CA MET A 1 -69.50 7.86 -14.96
C MET A 1 -68.37 8.22 -14.02
N ARG A 2 -67.73 7.24 -13.37
CA ARG A 2 -66.58 7.45 -12.47
C ARG A 2 -65.33 7.05 -13.25
N GLY A 3 -64.46 8.01 -13.55
CA GLY A 3 -63.19 7.79 -14.24
C GLY A 3 -62.12 7.33 -13.26
N VAL A 4 -61.40 6.27 -13.61
CA VAL A 4 -60.22 5.77 -12.88
C VAL A 4 -58.98 6.36 -13.53
N ILE A 5 -58.15 7.05 -12.74
CA ILE A 5 -56.85 7.58 -13.17
C ILE A 5 -55.78 6.58 -12.74
N LEU A 6 -55.11 5.95 -13.72
CA LEU A 6 -53.96 5.07 -13.49
C LEU A 6 -52.69 5.93 -13.48
N PHE A 7 -52.02 6.00 -12.33
CA PHE A 7 -50.69 6.58 -12.21
C PHE A 7 -49.64 5.52 -12.55
N SER A 8 -48.84 5.77 -13.57
CA SER A 8 -47.67 4.97 -13.93
C SER A 8 -46.53 5.26 -12.95
N ALA A 9 -46.08 4.27 -12.20
CA ALA A 9 -44.93 4.41 -11.32
C ALA A 9 -43.63 4.33 -12.14
N PRO A 10 -42.67 5.26 -11.96
CA PRO A 10 -41.38 5.17 -12.63
C PRO A 10 -40.59 3.96 -12.11
N VAL A 11 -40.13 3.12 -13.03
CA VAL A 11 -39.19 2.03 -12.72
C VAL A 11 -37.84 2.66 -12.41
N LEU A 12 -37.43 2.63 -11.14
CA LEU A 12 -36.12 3.08 -10.69
C LEU A 12 -35.09 2.01 -11.09
N LEU A 13 -34.24 2.31 -12.09
CA LEU A 13 -33.10 1.45 -12.42
C LEU A 13 -32.02 1.67 -11.35
N ALA A 14 -31.80 0.68 -10.49
CA ALA A 14 -30.67 0.69 -9.57
C ALA A 14 -29.40 0.32 -10.35
N LEU A 15 -28.46 1.26 -10.49
CA LEU A 15 -27.10 0.99 -10.95
C LEU A 15 -26.37 0.22 -9.83
N VAL A 16 -26.15 -1.07 -10.03
CA VAL A 16 -25.29 -1.86 -9.14
C VAL A 16 -23.85 -1.61 -9.57
N ALA A 17 -23.08 -0.93 -8.73
CA ALA A 17 -21.64 -0.80 -8.93
C ALA A 17 -21.01 -2.20 -8.79
N VAL A 18 -20.34 -2.66 -9.85
CA VAL A 18 -19.53 -3.88 -9.77
C VAL A 18 -18.19 -3.48 -9.17
N PRO A 19 -17.75 -4.09 -8.05
CA PRO A 19 -16.41 -3.84 -7.54
C PRO A 19 -15.39 -4.28 -8.61
N SER A 20 -14.53 -3.36 -9.03
CA SER A 20 -13.43 -3.70 -9.92
C SER A 20 -12.39 -4.48 -9.12
N GLN A 21 -12.18 -5.75 -9.45
CA GLN A 21 -11.03 -6.49 -8.94
C GLN A 21 -9.73 -5.83 -9.41
N ALA A 22 -8.73 -5.75 -8.55
CA ALA A 22 -7.39 -5.32 -8.91
C ALA A 22 -6.84 -6.22 -10.04
N GLN A 23 -6.17 -5.62 -11.02
CA GLN A 23 -5.48 -6.40 -12.05
C GLN A 23 -4.38 -7.25 -11.39
N PRO A 24 -4.12 -8.47 -11.89
CA PRO A 24 -3.06 -9.31 -11.35
C PRO A 24 -1.71 -8.59 -11.52
N THR A 25 -0.98 -8.42 -10.42
CA THR A 25 0.37 -7.84 -10.44
C THR A 25 1.36 -8.80 -11.07
N GLN A 26 2.39 -8.26 -11.74
CA GLN A 26 3.48 -9.07 -12.28
C GLN A 26 4.43 -9.47 -11.14
N MET A 27 4.81 -10.75 -11.14
CA MET A 27 5.75 -11.33 -10.19
C MET A 27 7.11 -11.41 -10.90
N GLU A 28 8.16 -10.86 -10.29
CA GLU A 28 9.49 -10.78 -10.91
C GLU A 28 10.38 -12.02 -10.67
N GLY A 29 9.87 -13.02 -9.94
CA GLY A 29 10.55 -14.30 -9.69
C GLY A 29 11.34 -14.32 -8.37
N PRO A 30 12.25 -15.29 -8.14
CA PRO A 30 13.00 -15.42 -6.90
C PRO A 30 14.03 -14.30 -6.72
N GLY A 31 14.00 -13.65 -5.55
CA GLY A 31 15.02 -12.67 -5.17
C GLY A 31 16.30 -13.37 -4.73
N GLY A 32 17.43 -12.77 -5.06
CA GLY A 32 18.75 -13.22 -4.64
C GLY A 32 19.71 -12.08 -4.38
N GLY A 33 19.22 -10.84 -4.40
CA GLY A 33 20.01 -9.64 -4.22
C GLY A 33 20.26 -9.29 -2.76
N SER A 34 21.09 -8.28 -2.58
CA SER A 34 21.48 -7.74 -1.29
C SER A 34 20.42 -6.78 -0.73
N THR A 35 20.26 -6.75 0.60
CA THR A 35 19.49 -5.69 1.27
C THR A 35 20.38 -4.47 1.45
N LEU A 36 20.03 -3.37 0.81
CA LEU A 36 20.69 -2.08 0.96
C LEU A 36 19.88 -1.20 1.93
N ALA A 37 20.50 -0.70 2.99
CA ALA A 37 19.82 0.26 3.88
C ALA A 37 20.08 1.69 3.41
N PHE A 38 19.03 2.48 3.26
CA PHE A 38 19.10 3.89 2.90
C PHE A 38 18.33 4.76 3.90
N GLY A 39 18.86 5.95 4.17
CA GLY A 39 18.19 6.96 5.01
C GLY A 39 18.57 6.92 6.50
N VAL A 40 17.83 7.71 7.29
CA VAL A 40 17.94 7.76 8.75
C VAL A 40 17.23 6.54 9.31
N LEU A 41 18.00 5.60 9.84
CA LEU A 41 17.46 4.49 10.62
C LEU A 41 16.80 5.08 11.87
N CYS A 42 15.58 4.65 12.17
CA CYS A 42 14.93 4.97 13.45
C CYS A 42 15.69 4.26 14.58
N PRO A 43 16.54 4.97 15.34
CA PRO A 43 17.66 4.33 16.02
C PRO A 43 17.26 3.65 17.34
N ASP A 44 16.05 3.89 17.84
CA ASP A 44 15.65 3.56 19.22
C ASP A 44 14.40 2.66 19.31
N ALA A 45 13.97 2.01 18.22
CA ALA A 45 12.79 1.14 18.19
C ALA A 45 13.13 -0.31 17.76
N ASP A 46 12.41 -1.27 18.35
CA ASP A 46 12.46 -2.67 17.91
C ASP A 46 11.75 -2.80 16.55
N LEU A 47 12.43 -3.40 15.57
CA LEU A 47 11.86 -3.65 14.24
C LEU A 47 11.18 -5.01 14.20
N PHE A 48 9.87 -5.02 13.91
CA PHE A 48 9.08 -6.22 13.68
C PHE A 48 8.83 -6.40 12.17
N VAL A 49 9.08 -7.60 11.64
CA VAL A 49 8.93 -7.95 10.21
C VAL A 49 8.46 -9.40 10.07
N HIS A 50 7.74 -9.75 8.99
CA HIS A 50 7.37 -11.15 8.68
C HIS A 50 8.32 -11.88 7.73
N HIS A 51 9.45 -11.26 7.36
CA HIS A 51 10.47 -11.93 6.53
C HIS A 51 11.62 -12.47 7.38
N ASP A 52 12.31 -13.50 6.89
CA ASP A 52 13.50 -14.08 7.52
C ASP A 52 14.81 -13.44 7.05
N GLY A 53 14.72 -12.40 6.22
CA GLY A 53 15.85 -11.70 5.61
C GLY A 53 16.17 -12.20 4.21
N SER A 54 15.47 -13.22 3.72
CA SER A 54 15.42 -13.59 2.31
C SER A 54 14.16 -13.03 1.65
N PHE A 55 14.32 -12.49 0.45
CA PHE A 55 13.21 -12.00 -0.38
C PHE A 55 12.99 -12.98 -1.52
N GLU A 56 11.83 -13.65 -1.53
CA GLU A 56 11.51 -14.63 -2.57
C GLU A 56 10.82 -14.01 -3.78
N ASN A 57 10.37 -12.75 -3.71
CA ASN A 57 9.71 -12.10 -4.82
C ASN A 57 9.71 -10.57 -4.71
N GLY A 58 9.61 -9.92 -5.86
CA GLY A 58 9.37 -8.49 -6.02
C GLY A 58 8.02 -8.29 -6.72
N VAL A 59 7.29 -7.28 -6.26
CA VAL A 59 6.02 -6.88 -6.86
C VAL A 59 6.24 -5.48 -7.40
N ALA A 60 6.23 -5.32 -8.71
CA ALA A 60 6.32 -4.02 -9.36
C ALA A 60 4.97 -3.66 -9.99
N TRP A 61 4.55 -2.41 -9.81
CA TRP A 61 3.36 -1.90 -10.47
C TRP A 61 3.75 -1.26 -11.79
N THR A 62 3.13 -1.70 -12.88
CA THR A 62 3.34 -1.12 -14.21
C THR A 62 2.00 -0.75 -14.85
N TYR A 63 2.03 0.26 -15.71
CA TYR A 63 0.88 0.67 -16.53
C TYR A 63 -0.42 0.90 -15.73
N GLY A 64 -1.38 -0.05 -15.81
CA GLY A 64 -2.71 0.04 -15.21
C GLY A 64 -2.70 -0.10 -13.67
N GLY A 65 -1.65 -0.68 -13.09
CA GLY A 65 -1.45 -0.73 -11.63
C GLY A 65 -1.08 0.63 -11.01
N VAL A 66 -0.93 1.65 -11.87
CA VAL A 66 -0.60 3.04 -11.54
C VAL A 66 -1.76 3.98 -11.91
N GLN A 67 -2.99 3.44 -12.08
CA GLN A 67 -4.19 4.22 -12.35
C GLN A 67 -5.27 3.97 -11.29
N GLU A 68 -6.21 4.90 -11.16
CA GLU A 68 -7.35 4.78 -10.26
C GLU A 68 -8.15 3.47 -10.49
N PRO A 69 -8.72 2.87 -9.42
CA PRO A 69 -8.78 3.37 -8.05
C PRO A 69 -7.64 2.89 -7.13
N TYR A 70 -6.72 2.06 -7.62
CA TYR A 70 -5.70 1.40 -6.79
C TYR A 70 -4.31 1.65 -7.38
N TYR A 71 -3.62 2.69 -6.88
CA TYR A 71 -2.22 2.93 -7.22
C TYR A 71 -1.33 2.20 -6.22
N GLY A 72 -0.48 1.28 -6.66
CA GLY A 72 0.72 0.92 -5.90
C GLY A 72 0.51 0.52 -4.44
N ALA A 73 -0.70 0.13 -4.06
CA ALA A 73 -1.09 0.08 -2.66
C ALA A 73 -0.69 -1.28 -2.10
N PHE A 74 0.06 -1.25 -1.01
CA PHE A 74 0.50 -2.43 -0.28
C PHE A 74 0.28 -2.19 1.21
N GLY A 75 0.01 -3.27 1.95
CA GLY A 75 -0.11 -3.25 3.39
C GLY A 75 0.27 -4.59 4.01
N GLU A 76 0.89 -4.52 5.18
CA GLU A 76 1.27 -5.65 6.01
C GLU A 76 0.68 -5.46 7.41
N ALA A 77 -0.03 -6.48 7.89
CA ALA A 77 -0.77 -6.42 9.16
C ALA A 77 0.01 -7.06 10.31
N PHE A 78 -0.06 -6.45 11.48
CA PHE A 78 0.64 -6.84 12.71
C PHE A 78 -0.36 -6.96 13.88
N ASP A 79 -0.07 -7.89 14.80
CA ASP A 79 -0.79 -8.05 16.07
C ASP A 79 0.21 -8.09 17.23
N LEU A 80 0.66 -6.90 17.65
CA LEU A 80 1.66 -6.71 18.71
C LEU A 80 1.03 -6.22 20.04
N GLY A 81 -0.30 -6.05 20.07
CA GLY A 81 -1.02 -5.38 21.16
C GLY A 81 -0.95 -3.84 21.06
N ALA A 82 -1.38 -3.17 22.14
CA ALA A 82 -1.33 -1.71 22.22
C ALA A 82 0.11 -1.20 22.42
N GLY A 83 0.44 -0.07 21.79
CA GLY A 83 1.79 0.52 21.81
C GLY A 83 1.90 1.72 20.88
N ASP A 84 3.13 2.11 20.57
CA ASP A 84 3.43 3.22 19.66
C ASP A 84 4.18 2.68 18.43
N VAL A 85 3.72 3.07 17.24
CA VAL A 85 4.41 2.84 15.96
C VAL A 85 5.24 4.10 15.69
N GLU A 86 6.53 4.03 16.00
CA GLU A 86 7.45 5.15 15.76
C GLU A 86 7.82 5.26 14.29
N CYS A 87 8.04 4.13 13.63
CA CYS A 87 8.49 4.07 12.24
C CYS A 87 7.90 2.91 11.45
N VAL A 88 7.83 3.10 10.13
CA VAL A 88 7.50 2.08 9.14
C VAL A 88 8.74 1.84 8.28
N SER A 89 9.16 0.58 8.18
CA SER A 89 10.21 0.15 7.26
C SER A 89 9.58 -0.46 6.01
N LEU A 90 9.96 0.04 4.84
CA LEU A 90 9.53 -0.48 3.55
C LEU A 90 10.72 -1.10 2.81
N TRP A 91 10.52 -2.31 2.30
CA TRP A 91 11.48 -3.00 1.44
C TRP A 91 11.05 -2.85 -0.01
N LEU A 92 11.73 -1.96 -0.71
CA LEU A 92 11.37 -1.52 -2.05
C LEU A 92 12.38 -2.04 -3.08
N THR A 93 11.87 -2.43 -4.23
CA THR A 93 12.63 -2.80 -5.43
C THR A 93 12.00 -2.09 -6.63
N GLN A 94 12.66 -2.03 -7.78
CA GLN A 94 12.05 -1.51 -9.00
C GLN A 94 12.44 -2.36 -10.21
N ASP A 95 11.53 -2.40 -11.20
CA ASP A 95 11.86 -2.80 -12.57
C ASP A 95 11.86 -1.55 -13.49
N GLY A 96 13.03 -1.25 -14.06
CA GLY A 96 13.28 -0.04 -14.85
C GLY A 96 13.78 1.15 -14.03
N PHE A 97 13.41 2.36 -14.46
CA PHE A 97 13.91 3.62 -13.89
C PHE A 97 12.76 4.44 -13.31
N TYR A 98 12.65 4.44 -12.00
CA TYR A 98 11.75 5.28 -11.20
C TYR A 98 12.56 6.37 -10.49
N SER A 99 12.07 7.60 -10.50
CA SER A 99 12.75 8.73 -9.87
C SER A 99 11.79 9.90 -9.67
N GLY A 100 11.63 10.32 -8.43
CA GLY A 100 11.00 11.59 -8.07
C GLY A 100 9.47 11.56 -7.93
N GLN A 101 8.81 10.42 -8.11
CA GLN A 101 7.38 10.32 -7.79
C GLN A 101 7.20 10.03 -6.30
N SER A 102 6.12 10.58 -5.74
CA SER A 102 5.90 10.57 -4.30
C SER A 102 5.02 9.40 -3.87
N THR A 103 5.03 9.11 -2.58
CA THR A 103 4.26 8.04 -1.95
C THR A 103 3.87 8.46 -0.55
N ASP A 104 2.69 8.04 -0.14
CA ASP A 104 2.16 8.26 1.18
C ASP A 104 2.28 6.95 1.97
N VAL A 105 2.72 7.03 3.22
CA VAL A 105 2.82 5.88 4.14
C VAL A 105 1.72 5.98 5.17
N TYR A 106 1.01 4.89 5.39
CA TYR A 106 -0.17 4.84 6.23
C TYR A 106 -0.02 3.80 7.33
N VAL A 107 -0.71 4.06 8.43
CA VAL A 107 -1.05 3.09 9.46
C VAL A 107 -2.57 3.05 9.57
N TRP A 108 -3.13 1.86 9.48
CA TRP A 108 -4.56 1.59 9.63
C TRP A 108 -4.82 0.73 10.87
N GLU A 109 -6.02 0.82 11.43
CA GLU A 109 -6.52 -0.16 12.40
C GLU A 109 -6.75 -1.52 11.72
N ASP A 110 -6.71 -2.61 12.49
CA ASP A 110 -7.05 -3.96 12.03
C ASP A 110 -6.21 -4.47 10.83
N GLY A 111 -6.77 -5.39 10.03
CA GLY A 111 -6.15 -5.99 8.84
C GLY A 111 -5.60 -7.40 8.98
N ILE A 112 -5.48 -7.94 10.21
CA ILE A 112 -5.05 -9.35 10.41
C ILE A 112 -6.11 -10.35 9.95
N ALA A 113 -7.38 -10.08 10.27
CA ALA A 113 -8.50 -10.99 10.00
C ALA A 113 -9.40 -10.54 8.84
N GLY A 114 -9.00 -9.48 8.12
CA GLY A 114 -9.84 -8.86 7.11
C GLY A 114 -9.16 -7.66 6.45
N GLU A 115 -9.97 -6.78 5.89
CA GLU A 115 -9.48 -5.53 5.30
C GLU A 115 -9.00 -4.57 6.40
N PRO A 116 -8.00 -3.72 6.11
CA PRO A 116 -7.62 -2.63 7.00
C PRO A 116 -8.82 -1.72 7.30
N GLY A 117 -8.88 -1.22 8.54
CA GLY A 117 -9.88 -0.31 9.06
C GLY A 117 -9.58 1.15 8.77
N SER A 118 -9.79 2.02 9.76
CA SER A 118 -9.59 3.47 9.60
C SER A 118 -8.09 3.82 9.62
N VAL A 119 -7.70 4.86 8.87
CA VAL A 119 -6.34 5.43 8.95
C VAL A 119 -6.16 6.10 10.31
N VAL A 120 -5.13 5.69 11.05
CA VAL A 120 -4.73 6.28 12.34
C VAL A 120 -3.46 7.13 12.23
N GLY A 121 -2.62 6.87 11.23
CA GLY A 121 -1.41 7.65 10.96
C GLY A 121 -1.15 7.75 9.46
N VAL A 122 -0.60 8.88 9.02
CA VAL A 122 -0.18 9.06 7.63
C VAL A 122 0.99 10.04 7.53
N VAL A 123 1.97 9.71 6.70
CA VAL A 123 3.04 10.62 6.25
C VAL A 123 2.93 10.73 4.74
N THR A 124 2.74 11.94 4.23
CA THR A 124 2.46 12.18 2.81
C THR A 124 3.64 12.76 2.06
N GLY A 125 3.69 12.53 0.75
CA GLY A 125 4.60 13.19 -0.17
C GLY A 125 6.06 12.71 -0.09
N ILE A 126 6.29 11.49 0.40
CA ILE A 126 7.63 10.91 0.55
C ILE A 126 8.17 10.57 -0.83
N VAL A 127 9.41 10.99 -1.12
CA VAL A 127 10.13 10.59 -2.32
C VAL A 127 11.27 9.68 -1.88
N PHE A 128 11.18 8.39 -2.20
CA PHE A 128 12.25 7.44 -1.94
C PHE A 128 13.35 7.58 -2.99
N GLU A 129 14.59 7.73 -2.53
CA GLU A 129 15.79 7.82 -3.36
C GLU A 129 16.60 6.54 -3.24
N GLY A 130 17.33 6.16 -4.29
CA GLY A 130 18.21 4.98 -4.22
C GLY A 130 17.47 3.64 -4.12
N ILE A 131 16.25 3.55 -4.66
CA ILE A 131 15.51 2.28 -4.73
C ILE A 131 16.34 1.26 -5.53
N ALA A 132 16.59 0.09 -4.95
CA ALA A 132 17.35 -0.98 -5.59
C ALA A 132 16.59 -1.55 -6.81
N THR A 133 17.32 -1.99 -7.84
CA THR A 133 16.73 -2.68 -8.98
C THR A 133 16.64 -4.17 -8.69
N TRP A 134 15.50 -4.81 -9.03
CA TRP A 134 15.33 -6.24 -8.85
C TRP A 134 16.49 -7.02 -9.53
N PRO A 135 17.09 -8.04 -8.88
CA PRO A 135 16.66 -8.77 -7.68
C PRO A 135 17.15 -8.22 -6.34
N ASP A 136 17.75 -7.03 -6.31
CA ASP A 136 18.15 -6.35 -5.08
C ASP A 136 16.96 -5.65 -4.42
N VAL A 137 17.04 -5.47 -3.10
CA VAL A 137 15.99 -4.82 -2.31
C VAL A 137 16.62 -3.73 -1.45
N SER A 138 15.96 -2.58 -1.38
CA SER A 138 16.38 -1.45 -0.55
C SER A 138 15.40 -1.25 0.61
N ARG A 139 15.92 -1.09 1.83
CA ARG A 139 15.13 -0.72 3.02
C ARG A 139 15.09 0.80 3.14
N HIS A 140 13.88 1.33 3.33
CA HIS A 140 13.59 2.74 3.57
C HIS A 140 12.74 2.88 4.82
N ASP A 141 13.19 3.68 5.78
CA ASP A 141 12.47 3.92 7.03
C ASP A 141 11.75 5.27 6.99
N VAL A 142 10.54 5.32 7.54
CA VAL A 142 9.68 6.51 7.61
C VAL A 142 9.18 6.69 9.03
N GLU A 143 9.49 7.82 9.66
CA GLU A 143 9.00 8.22 10.98
C GLU A 143 7.54 8.67 10.89
N ILE A 144 6.66 8.12 11.74
CA ILE A 144 5.20 8.38 11.74
C ILE A 144 4.60 8.64 13.13
N SER A 145 5.24 8.15 14.20
CA SER A 145 4.85 8.31 15.61
C SER A 145 3.34 8.32 15.88
N VAL A 146 2.71 7.14 15.86
CA VAL A 146 1.27 6.96 16.09
C VAL A 146 1.00 5.89 17.16
N SER A 147 0.10 6.20 18.11
CA SER A 147 -0.34 5.22 19.12
C SER A 147 -1.42 4.30 18.57
N ILE A 148 -1.28 3.00 18.82
CA ILE A 148 -2.19 1.93 18.42
C ILE A 148 -2.80 1.24 19.64
N THR A 149 -4.03 0.74 19.51
CA THR A 149 -4.76 0.08 20.63
C THR A 149 -4.94 -1.42 20.44
N GLY A 150 -4.59 -1.97 19.28
CA GLY A 150 -4.80 -3.37 18.91
C GLY A 150 -4.09 -3.71 17.60
N PRO A 151 -4.56 -4.72 16.85
CA PRO A 151 -4.03 -5.05 15.53
C PRO A 151 -4.04 -3.84 14.60
N PHE A 152 -3.05 -3.77 13.71
CA PHE A 152 -2.87 -2.65 12.79
C PHE A 152 -2.24 -3.11 11.49
N THR A 153 -2.39 -2.31 10.44
CA THR A 153 -1.72 -2.52 9.15
C THR A 153 -0.83 -1.33 8.85
N VAL A 154 0.38 -1.56 8.39
CA VAL A 154 1.25 -0.50 7.85
C VAL A 154 1.44 -0.71 6.36
N GLY A 155 1.60 0.36 5.61
CA GLY A 155 1.77 0.23 4.17
C GLY A 155 1.96 1.54 3.47
N SER A 156 1.90 1.49 2.15
CA SER A 156 2.15 2.65 1.30
C SER A 156 1.15 2.74 0.16
N TRP A 157 0.91 3.96 -0.29
CA TRP A 157 0.14 4.27 -1.48
C TRP A 157 0.96 5.18 -2.39
N GLY A 158 1.28 4.68 -3.59
CA GLY A 158 1.99 5.44 -4.59
C GLY A 158 1.19 6.61 -5.19
N ASN A 159 1.66 7.84 -5.09
CA ASN A 159 1.11 9.00 -5.81
C ASN A 159 1.79 9.13 -7.18
N TRP A 160 1.59 8.13 -8.02
CA TRP A 160 2.35 7.93 -9.24
C TRP A 160 1.54 8.35 -10.48
N VAL A 161 0.73 9.39 -10.38
CA VAL A 161 -0.11 9.82 -11.48
C VAL A 161 0.75 10.08 -12.72
N TYR A 162 0.40 9.43 -13.84
CA TYR A 162 1.13 9.46 -15.11
C TYR A 162 2.49 8.73 -15.15
N ALA A 163 2.91 8.07 -14.08
CA ALA A 163 4.10 7.23 -14.11
C ALA A 163 3.83 5.98 -14.96
N ARG A 164 4.88 5.51 -15.65
CA ARG A 164 4.80 4.25 -16.41
C ARG A 164 5.07 3.02 -15.55
N ASN A 165 5.90 3.21 -14.52
CA ASN A 165 6.34 2.20 -13.58
C ASN A 165 6.20 2.78 -12.16
N GLY A 166 5.93 1.91 -11.20
CA GLY A 166 6.10 2.09 -9.77
C GLY A 166 7.11 1.08 -9.25
N TYR A 167 7.52 1.26 -8.01
CA TYR A 167 8.37 0.32 -7.28
C TYR A 167 7.51 -0.66 -6.48
#